data_AF-A0A2G6FI55-F1
#
_entry.id   AF-A0A2G6FI55-F1
#
_cell.length_a   1.000
_cell.length_b   1.000
_cell.length_c   1.000
_cell.angle_alpha   90.00
_cell.angle_beta   90.00
_cell.angle_gamma   90.00
#
_symmetry.space_group_name_H-M   'P 1'
#
loop_
_entity.id
_entity.type
_entity.pdbx_description
1 polymer ?
#
loop_
_entity_poly.entity_id
_entity_poly.type
_entity_poly.pdbx_seq_one_letter_code
_entity_poly.pdbx_strand_id
1 'polypeptide(L)'
;MPPRSLTRPEETARREARLRAIAGNRGSDADFLSDIHTLVGEFAMTFQKNTSPDAPPRCPVCGGTMIRGKRDYGCSNWREKDGACGFRMPGEMAGRPVAMEEVRRLLRESVTNVLDGFVREDGTSISGRLRLEHGPDGWQTLLEPVPDSGAGPDPAADPAAGGEALGVCPACGGELEESPRAYGCANWRDADGGCRVTVWKIIAGRTVSREEAKQLLAGETIGPFSDFVSRKGSPFTASIALEKIRGEWKTRLIFDNSSSGPSGSSPQEAENTAEAGGREEKHEAVLGVCPACGGDIRESDRAYGCANWKEEDGGCRFAIWKMVARRPVSADIARQLLQTGHTDELDGFVSRKGSSFSARLKLADSGEGFRVQFDFSD
;
A
#
# COMPACT_ATOMS: atom_id res chain seq x y z
N MET A 1 -11.96 2.48 32.60
CA MET A 1 -12.87 2.75 33.74
C MET A 1 -13.41 4.16 33.59
N PRO A 2 -14.71 4.40 33.81
CA PRO A 2 -15.22 5.78 33.85
C PRO A 2 -14.51 6.55 34.98
N PRO A 3 -14.11 7.82 34.79
CA PRO A 3 -13.59 8.65 35.86
C PRO A 3 -14.56 8.65 37.03
N ARG A 4 -13.99 8.51 38.23
CA ARG A 4 -14.70 8.41 39.51
C ARG A 4 -15.68 9.56 39.78
N SER A 5 -15.68 10.64 38.99
CA SER A 5 -16.53 11.81 39.14
C SER A 5 -18.01 11.55 38.85
N LEU A 6 -18.36 10.72 37.86
CA LEU A 6 -19.77 10.45 37.51
C LEU A 6 -20.48 9.50 38.47
N THR A 7 -19.72 8.70 39.20
CA THR A 7 -20.25 7.74 40.19
C THR A 7 -20.26 8.33 41.60
N ARG A 8 -19.95 9.63 41.76
CA ARG A 8 -20.01 10.29 43.07
C ARG A 8 -21.45 10.58 43.43
N PRO A 9 -21.91 10.16 44.62
CA PRO A 9 -23.24 10.50 45.13
C PRO A 9 -23.51 12.02 45.12
N GLU A 10 -22.49 12.84 45.32
CA GLU A 10 -22.56 14.31 45.32
C GLU A 10 -22.97 14.90 43.97
N GLU A 11 -22.41 14.39 42.86
CA GLU A 11 -22.74 14.87 41.51
C GLU A 11 -24.16 14.45 41.09
N THR A 12 -24.61 13.28 41.52
CA THR A 12 -26.01 12.83 41.37
C THR A 12 -26.96 13.73 42.16
N ALA A 13 -26.64 14.02 43.43
CA ALA A 13 -27.45 14.90 44.27
C ALA A 13 -27.56 16.33 43.71
N ARG A 14 -26.45 16.86 43.15
CA ARG A 14 -26.42 18.17 42.50
C ARG A 14 -27.34 18.22 41.27
N ARG A 15 -27.36 17.14 40.46
CA ARG A 15 -28.24 17.03 39.28
C ARG A 15 -29.72 16.98 39.66
N GLU A 16 -30.07 16.19 40.68
CA GLU A 16 -31.44 16.13 41.19
C GLU A 16 -31.92 17.47 41.75
N ALA A 17 -31.07 18.18 42.50
CA ALA A 17 -31.39 19.51 43.02
C ALA A 17 -31.68 20.51 41.89
N ARG A 18 -30.91 20.45 40.81
CA ARG A 18 -31.08 21.33 39.64
C ARG A 18 -32.33 21.01 38.84
N LEU A 19 -32.66 19.72 38.67
CA LEU A 19 -33.93 19.29 38.08
C LEU A 19 -35.15 19.77 38.89
N ARG A 20 -35.07 19.77 40.23
CA ARG A 20 -36.13 20.35 41.08
C ARG A 20 -36.26 21.86 40.93
N ALA A 21 -35.16 22.58 40.76
CA ALA A 21 -35.18 24.03 40.54
C ALA A 21 -35.84 24.40 39.21
N ILE A 22 -35.56 23.63 38.16
CA ILE A 22 -36.21 23.73 36.85
C ILE A 22 -37.71 23.45 36.96
N ALA A 23 -38.11 22.36 37.61
CA ALA A 23 -39.52 22.05 37.85
C ALA A 23 -40.25 23.15 38.65
N GLY A 24 -39.53 23.90 39.47
CA GLY A 24 -40.03 25.07 40.20
C GLY A 24 -40.00 26.39 39.40
N ASN A 25 -39.73 26.35 38.10
CA ASN A 25 -39.56 27.50 37.19
C ASN A 25 -38.46 28.48 37.63
N ARG A 26 -37.42 27.98 38.34
CA ARG A 26 -36.25 28.75 38.81
C ARG A 26 -34.96 28.27 38.11
N GLY A 27 -35.04 28.01 36.82
CA GLY A 27 -33.92 27.55 36.00
C GLY A 27 -34.30 27.46 34.54
N SER A 28 -33.29 27.40 33.66
CA SER A 28 -33.46 27.23 32.22
C SER A 28 -33.14 25.78 31.83
N ASP A 29 -34.09 25.13 31.16
CA ASP A 29 -33.95 23.78 30.60
C ASP A 29 -32.80 23.74 29.57
N ALA A 30 -32.66 24.81 28.78
CA ALA A 30 -31.64 24.94 27.76
C ALA A 30 -30.23 24.94 28.35
N ASP A 31 -30.02 25.66 29.46
CA ASP A 31 -28.72 25.74 30.13
C ASP A 31 -28.34 24.41 30.78
N PHE A 32 -29.33 23.68 31.32
CA PHE A 32 -29.10 22.36 31.89
C PHE A 32 -28.72 21.32 30.84
N LEU A 33 -29.40 21.32 29.69
CA LEU A 33 -29.08 20.43 28.58
C LEU A 33 -27.69 20.76 27.99
N SER A 34 -27.35 22.05 27.83
CA SER A 34 -26.03 22.49 27.38
C SER A 34 -24.90 22.03 28.31
N ASP A 35 -25.12 22.10 29.63
CA ASP A 35 -24.13 21.64 30.61
C ASP A 35 -23.95 20.12 30.58
N ILE A 36 -25.03 19.35 30.36
CA ILE A 36 -24.94 17.90 30.16
C ILE A 36 -24.17 17.58 28.89
N HIS A 37 -24.47 18.26 27.78
CA HIS A 37 -23.76 18.05 26.51
C HIS A 37 -22.27 18.35 26.63
N THR A 38 -21.89 19.41 27.35
CA THR A 38 -20.48 19.76 27.64
C THR A 38 -19.79 18.66 28.45
N LEU A 39 -20.40 18.21 29.56
CA LEU A 39 -19.85 17.15 30.42
C LEU A 39 -19.70 15.80 29.69
N VAL A 40 -20.68 15.43 28.86
CA VAL A 40 -20.62 14.21 28.05
C VAL A 40 -19.55 14.34 26.95
N GLY A 41 -19.40 15.53 26.35
CA GLY A 41 -18.37 15.83 25.36
C GLY A 41 -16.95 15.69 25.91
N GLU A 42 -16.65 16.31 27.05
CA GLU A 42 -15.34 16.20 27.73
C GLU A 42 -14.99 14.74 28.07
N PHE A 43 -16.01 13.97 28.47
CA PHE A 43 -15.86 12.57 28.83
C PHE A 43 -15.60 11.67 27.61
N ALA A 44 -16.32 11.89 26.51
CA ALA A 44 -16.13 11.17 25.26
C ALA A 44 -14.69 11.36 24.72
N MET A 45 -14.16 12.59 24.78
CA MET A 45 -12.78 12.90 24.38
C MET A 45 -11.73 12.22 25.27
N THR A 46 -12.00 12.10 26.57
CA THR A 46 -11.11 11.42 27.52
C THR A 46 -11.01 9.91 27.27
N PHE A 47 -12.13 9.27 26.87
CA PHE A 47 -12.13 7.85 26.52
C PHE A 47 -11.44 7.57 25.18
N GLN A 48 -11.59 8.45 24.20
CA GLN A 48 -10.96 8.29 22.89
C GLN A 48 -9.42 8.36 22.97
N LYS A 49 -8.85 9.15 23.88
CA LYS A 49 -7.40 9.24 24.12
C LYS A 49 -6.76 7.94 24.64
N ASN A 50 -7.51 7.09 25.35
CA ASN A 50 -6.99 5.87 26.00
C ASN A 50 -7.25 4.56 25.21
N THR A 51 -7.49 4.67 23.90
CA THR A 51 -7.78 3.49 23.05
C THR A 51 -6.49 2.89 22.51
N SER A 52 -6.30 1.57 22.67
CA SER A 52 -5.18 0.79 22.11
C SER A 52 -4.95 1.12 20.63
N PRO A 53 -3.69 1.22 20.15
CA PRO A 53 -3.37 1.56 18.76
C PRO A 53 -4.00 0.61 17.74
N ASP A 54 -4.24 -0.65 18.06
CA ASP A 54 -4.85 -1.62 17.13
C ASP A 54 -6.39 -1.63 17.13
N ALA A 55 -7.03 -0.92 18.07
CA ALA A 55 -8.49 -0.90 18.13
C ALA A 55 -9.07 -0.08 16.96
N PRO A 56 -10.20 -0.53 16.36
CA PRO A 56 -10.85 0.24 15.31
C PRO A 56 -11.33 1.60 15.85
N PRO A 57 -11.27 2.66 15.03
CA PRO A 57 -11.64 4.00 15.48
C PRO A 57 -13.09 4.04 15.97
N ARG A 58 -13.36 4.86 16.99
CA ARG A 58 -14.70 5.07 17.54
C ARG A 58 -15.33 6.33 16.95
N CYS A 59 -16.62 6.26 16.68
CA CYS A 59 -17.41 7.37 16.18
C CYS A 59 -17.48 8.48 17.24
N PRO A 60 -17.31 9.76 16.86
CA PRO A 60 -17.35 10.86 17.80
C PRO A 60 -18.77 11.21 18.26
N VAL A 61 -19.79 10.77 17.51
CA VAL A 61 -21.21 11.04 17.82
C VAL A 61 -21.78 10.02 18.81
N CYS A 62 -21.65 8.71 18.53
CA CYS A 62 -22.28 7.67 19.35
C CYS A 62 -21.28 6.71 20.03
N GLY A 63 -19.98 6.83 19.77
CA GLY A 63 -18.96 5.90 20.30
C GLY A 63 -18.92 4.52 19.63
N GLY A 64 -19.79 4.27 18.63
CA GLY A 64 -19.84 3.05 17.83
C GLY A 64 -18.59 2.86 16.96
N THR A 65 -18.41 1.67 16.38
CA THR A 65 -17.21 1.35 15.60
C THR A 65 -17.26 2.00 14.22
N MET A 66 -16.17 2.65 13.80
CA MET A 66 -16.04 3.19 12.46
C MET A 66 -15.72 2.09 11.46
N ILE A 67 -16.44 2.08 10.33
CA ILE A 67 -16.26 1.14 9.23
C ILE A 67 -15.93 1.90 7.94
N ARG A 68 -15.10 1.29 7.09
CA ARG A 68 -14.79 1.81 5.75
C ARG A 68 -15.80 1.27 4.74
N GLY A 69 -16.56 2.16 4.12
CA GLY A 69 -17.41 1.87 2.97
C GLY A 69 -16.65 1.94 1.63
N LYS A 70 -17.37 1.97 0.51
CA LYS A 70 -16.76 2.03 -0.83
C LYS A 70 -16.01 3.34 -1.11
N ARG A 71 -16.50 4.46 -0.57
CA ARG A 71 -15.93 5.81 -0.77
C ARG A 71 -15.79 6.63 0.51
N ASP A 72 -16.51 6.24 1.57
CA ASP A 72 -16.62 7.01 2.80
C ASP A 72 -16.42 6.13 4.03
N TYR A 73 -16.04 6.78 5.13
CA TYR A 73 -16.06 6.22 6.47
C TYR A 73 -17.39 6.53 7.15
N GLY A 74 -17.99 5.53 7.78
CA GLY A 74 -19.27 5.67 8.48
C GLY A 74 -19.28 4.94 9.81
N CYS A 75 -20.20 5.30 10.69
CA CYS A 75 -20.44 4.56 11.93
C CYS A 75 -21.12 3.22 11.63
N SER A 76 -20.80 2.14 12.35
CA SER A 76 -21.49 0.84 12.28
C SER A 76 -22.98 0.93 12.57
N ASN A 77 -23.39 1.87 13.41
CA ASN A 77 -24.76 2.02 13.91
C ASN A 77 -25.64 2.88 12.98
N TRP A 78 -25.21 3.11 11.75
CA TRP A 78 -25.94 3.94 10.78
C TRP A 78 -27.29 3.36 10.32
N ARG A 79 -27.55 2.07 10.54
CA ARG A 79 -28.81 1.38 10.16
C ARG A 79 -29.76 1.10 11.33
N GLU A 80 -29.46 1.56 12.55
CA GLU A 80 -30.35 1.31 13.69
C GLU A 80 -31.65 2.12 13.57
N LYS A 81 -32.81 1.46 13.70
CA LYS A 81 -34.13 2.07 13.49
C LYS A 81 -34.50 3.13 14.52
N ASP A 82 -33.89 3.10 15.71
CA ASP A 82 -34.19 3.97 16.86
C ASP A 82 -32.97 4.79 17.29
N GLY A 83 -32.44 5.64 16.40
CA GLY A 83 -31.29 6.50 16.68
C GLY A 83 -30.05 6.26 15.81
N ALA A 84 -30.25 5.94 14.53
CA ALA A 84 -29.17 5.77 13.56
C ALA A 84 -28.13 6.90 13.62
N CYS A 85 -26.87 6.53 13.80
CA CYS A 85 -25.78 7.49 13.79
C CYS A 85 -25.48 7.93 12.35
N GLY A 86 -25.76 9.20 12.04
CA GLY A 86 -25.54 9.81 10.72
C GLY A 86 -24.09 10.24 10.40
N PHE A 87 -23.13 9.99 11.31
CA PHE A 87 -21.74 10.38 11.10
C PHE A 87 -21.15 9.77 9.82
N ARG A 88 -20.68 10.65 8.92
CA ARG A 88 -20.01 10.29 7.68
C ARG A 88 -18.77 11.15 7.51
N MET A 89 -17.67 10.52 7.14
CA MET A 89 -16.42 11.18 6.80
C MET A 89 -16.00 10.74 5.39
N PRO A 90 -15.58 11.66 4.50
CA PRO A 90 -15.05 11.30 3.19
C PRO A 90 -13.86 10.37 3.31
N GLY A 91 -13.82 9.31 2.51
CA GLY A 91 -12.67 8.39 2.43
C GLY A 91 -11.57 8.87 1.49
N GLU A 92 -11.81 9.98 0.80
CA GLU A 92 -10.89 10.66 -0.09
C GLU A 92 -11.00 12.17 0.15
N MET A 93 -9.86 12.84 0.30
CA MET A 93 -9.76 14.28 0.50
C MET A 93 -8.83 14.83 -0.58
N ALA A 94 -9.32 15.73 -1.43
CA ALA A 94 -8.55 16.36 -2.50
C ALA A 94 -7.67 15.36 -3.30
N GLY A 95 -8.27 14.30 -3.85
CA GLY A 95 -7.58 13.28 -4.66
C GLY A 95 -6.74 12.25 -3.88
N ARG A 96 -6.65 12.39 -2.55
CA ARG A 96 -5.87 11.50 -1.68
C ARG A 96 -6.77 10.58 -0.87
N PRO A 97 -6.64 9.24 -0.96
CA PRO A 97 -7.37 8.34 -0.09
C PRO A 97 -6.90 8.51 1.36
N VAL A 98 -7.83 8.74 2.28
CA VAL A 98 -7.52 8.85 3.71
C VAL A 98 -7.31 7.44 4.27
N ALA A 99 -6.19 7.21 4.95
CA ALA A 99 -5.85 5.93 5.56
C ALA A 99 -6.58 5.74 6.90
N MET A 100 -6.80 4.49 7.32
CA MET A 100 -7.47 4.19 8.61
C MET A 100 -6.71 4.75 9.82
N GLU A 101 -5.37 4.77 9.77
CA GLU A 101 -4.52 5.40 10.80
C GLU A 101 -4.78 6.91 10.92
N GLU A 102 -4.95 7.58 9.79
CA GLU A 102 -5.22 9.02 9.73
C GLU A 102 -6.61 9.33 10.27
N VAL A 103 -7.61 8.50 9.94
CA VAL A 103 -8.95 8.60 10.53
C VAL A 103 -8.91 8.38 12.03
N ARG A 104 -8.13 7.39 12.51
CA ARG A 104 -7.97 7.14 13.96
C ARG A 104 -7.39 8.36 14.66
N ARG A 105 -6.37 8.99 14.07
CA ARG A 105 -5.76 10.20 14.62
C ARG A 105 -6.71 11.38 14.58
N LEU A 106 -7.35 11.64 13.44
CA LEU A 106 -8.29 12.73 13.25
C LEU A 106 -9.46 12.64 14.24
N LEU A 107 -9.98 11.45 14.53
CA LEU A 107 -11.04 11.25 15.51
C LEU A 107 -10.59 11.44 16.96
N ARG A 108 -9.29 11.23 17.26
CA ARG A 108 -8.73 11.36 18.62
C ARG A 108 -8.23 12.77 18.92
N GLU A 109 -7.60 13.40 17.93
CA GLU A 109 -6.90 14.67 18.07
C GLU A 109 -7.66 15.82 17.41
N SER A 110 -8.77 15.56 16.69
CA SER A 110 -9.50 16.51 15.82
C SER A 110 -8.68 17.12 14.69
N VAL A 111 -7.39 16.79 14.61
CA VAL A 111 -6.44 17.29 13.62
C VAL A 111 -5.45 16.17 13.25
N THR A 112 -5.00 16.14 12.00
CA THR A 112 -3.90 15.27 11.57
C THR A 112 -2.56 16.01 11.61
N ASN A 113 -1.48 15.24 11.47
CA ASN A 113 -0.20 15.81 11.05
C ASN A 113 -0.34 16.49 9.67
N VAL A 114 0.73 17.16 9.25
CA VAL A 114 0.91 17.52 7.85
C VAL A 114 0.91 16.23 7.04
N LEU A 115 -0.03 16.13 6.12
CA LEU A 115 -0.16 15.05 5.17
C LEU A 115 0.20 15.60 3.78
N ASP A 116 0.97 14.83 3.03
CA ASP A 116 1.38 15.18 1.67
C ASP A 116 0.54 14.46 0.64
N GLY A 117 0.50 15.00 -0.58
CA GLY A 117 -0.16 14.37 -1.73
C GLY A 117 -1.63 14.72 -1.89
N PHE A 118 -2.09 15.85 -1.36
CA PHE A 118 -3.37 16.43 -1.75
C PHE A 118 -3.21 17.11 -3.10
N VAL A 119 -4.10 16.86 -4.04
CA VAL A 119 -4.05 17.45 -5.38
C VAL A 119 -5.10 18.55 -5.47
N ARG A 120 -4.67 19.78 -5.75
CA ARG A 120 -5.58 20.90 -6.07
C ARG A 120 -6.25 20.69 -7.43
N GLU A 121 -7.32 21.44 -7.68
CA GLU A 121 -7.98 21.46 -9.00
C GLU A 121 -7.00 21.80 -10.15
N ASP A 122 -5.95 22.58 -9.86
CA ASP A 122 -4.88 22.93 -10.80
C ASP A 122 -3.84 21.80 -11.03
N GLY A 123 -4.05 20.61 -10.47
CA GLY A 123 -3.12 19.46 -10.57
C GLY A 123 -1.86 19.55 -9.71
N THR A 124 -1.72 20.61 -8.90
CA THR A 124 -0.57 20.80 -8.01
C THR A 124 -0.75 20.00 -6.72
N SER A 125 0.27 19.21 -6.38
CA SER A 125 0.33 18.50 -5.09
C SER A 125 0.69 19.48 -3.97
N ILE A 126 -0.17 19.59 -2.97
CA ILE A 126 0.01 20.40 -1.78
C ILE A 126 0.08 19.52 -0.52
N SER A 127 0.70 20.06 0.51
CA SER A 127 0.71 19.49 1.85
C SER A 127 -0.25 20.27 2.74
N GLY A 128 -0.96 19.56 3.61
CA GLY A 128 -1.98 20.18 4.44
C GLY A 128 -2.34 19.35 5.65
N ARG A 129 -3.11 19.95 6.56
CA ARG A 129 -3.63 19.26 7.75
C ARG A 129 -5.12 19.05 7.56
N LEU A 130 -5.60 17.86 7.87
CA LEU A 130 -7.03 17.61 7.97
C LEU A 130 -7.48 17.97 9.38
N ARG A 131 -8.52 18.80 9.48
CA ARG A 131 -9.21 19.09 10.74
C ARG A 131 -10.63 18.60 10.66
N LEU A 132 -11.11 18.02 11.75
CA LEU A 132 -12.49 17.59 11.90
C LEU A 132 -13.20 18.59 12.80
N GLU A 133 -14.10 19.37 12.23
CA GLU A 133 -14.90 20.36 12.95
C GLU A 133 -16.36 19.94 12.99
N HIS A 134 -17.06 20.35 14.05
CA HIS A 134 -18.50 20.15 14.20
C HIS A 134 -19.21 21.48 13.97
N GLY A 135 -19.74 21.66 12.77
CA GLY A 135 -20.52 22.84 12.38
C GLY A 135 -22.03 22.66 12.61
N PRO A 136 -22.84 23.69 12.29
CA PRO A 136 -24.30 23.61 12.36
C PRO A 136 -24.89 22.56 11.42
N ASP A 137 -24.21 22.25 10.32
CA ASP A 137 -24.60 21.23 9.33
C ASP A 137 -24.03 19.83 9.63
N GLY A 138 -23.39 19.66 10.80
CA GLY A 138 -22.79 18.41 11.25
C GLY A 138 -21.26 18.37 11.15
N TRP A 139 -20.70 17.16 11.20
CA TRP A 139 -19.26 16.95 11.18
C TRP A 139 -18.68 17.14 9.78
N GLN A 140 -17.68 18.01 9.66
CA GLN A 140 -17.02 18.32 8.40
C GLN A 140 -15.50 18.12 8.54
N THR A 141 -14.90 17.49 7.54
CA THR A 141 -13.44 17.38 7.45
C THR A 141 -12.94 18.49 6.53
N LEU A 142 -12.18 19.42 7.10
CA LEU A 142 -11.59 20.56 6.41
C LEU A 142 -10.11 20.28 6.13
N LEU A 143 -9.66 20.60 4.92
CA LEU A 143 -8.24 20.62 4.59
C LEU A 143 -7.72 22.03 4.79
N GLU A 144 -6.86 22.23 5.80
CA GLU A 144 -6.11 23.45 5.99
C GLU A 144 -4.79 23.34 5.21
N PRO A 145 -4.62 24.05 4.09
CA PRO A 145 -3.35 24.10 3.39
C PRO A 145 -2.34 24.85 4.27
N VAL A 146 -1.16 24.29 4.44
CA VAL A 146 -0.07 25.01 5.12
C VAL A 146 0.63 25.84 4.03
N PRO A 147 0.60 27.18 4.10
CA PRO A 147 1.25 28.01 3.07
C PRO A 147 2.76 27.76 3.09
N ASP A 148 3.34 27.64 1.90
CA ASP A 148 4.77 27.51 1.65
C ASP A 148 5.53 28.74 2.18
N SER A 149 5.80 28.77 3.47
CA SER A 149 6.84 29.62 4.04
C SER A 149 8.19 28.94 3.81
N GLY A 150 8.68 29.05 2.58
CA GLY A 150 10.05 28.77 2.19
C GLY A 150 10.43 27.28 2.17
N ALA A 151 11.21 26.90 1.18
CA ALA A 151 11.91 25.62 1.17
C ALA A 151 12.67 25.41 2.49
N GLY A 152 12.28 24.38 3.24
CA GLY A 152 12.92 23.90 4.47
C GLY A 152 12.10 22.78 5.12
N PRO A 153 12.74 21.76 5.72
CA PRO A 153 12.79 20.43 5.15
C PRO A 153 11.74 19.45 5.70
N ASP A 154 11.60 18.35 4.96
CA ASP A 154 10.91 17.10 5.27
C ASP A 154 10.74 16.77 6.76
N PRO A 155 9.54 16.42 7.25
CA PRO A 155 9.38 15.74 8.52
C PRO A 155 9.72 14.24 8.37
N ALA A 156 10.98 13.99 8.04
CA ALA A 156 11.72 12.78 8.40
C ALA A 156 13.16 13.14 8.80
N ALA A 157 13.38 14.32 9.38
CA ALA A 157 14.58 14.63 10.15
C ALA A 157 14.30 14.30 11.62
N ASP A 158 14.61 13.07 12.03
CA ASP A 158 14.90 12.78 13.43
C ASP A 158 16.07 13.68 13.88
N PRO A 159 16.08 14.13 15.15
CA PRO A 159 17.07 15.08 15.61
C PRO A 159 18.46 14.43 15.64
N ALA A 160 19.39 15.05 14.92
CA ALA A 160 20.84 15.06 15.14
C ALA A 160 21.43 13.89 15.95
N ALA A 161 21.89 12.85 15.24
CA ALA A 161 23.10 12.15 15.67
C ALA A 161 24.29 12.86 14.99
N GLY A 162 24.93 13.76 15.72
CA GLY A 162 26.10 14.48 15.22
C GLY A 162 27.27 13.54 14.93
N GLY A 163 28.04 13.92 13.91
CA GLY A 163 29.48 13.67 13.89
C GLY A 163 29.99 12.98 12.63
N GLU A 164 30.49 13.80 11.69
CA GLU A 164 31.42 13.48 10.58
C GLU A 164 30.76 13.26 9.20
N ALA A 165 31.32 13.88 8.16
CA ALA A 165 30.82 13.77 6.79
C ALA A 165 31.00 12.33 6.27
N LEU A 166 29.96 11.75 5.66
CA LEU A 166 30.02 10.39 5.06
C LEU A 166 30.98 10.33 3.87
N GLY A 167 31.32 11.48 3.30
CA GLY A 167 32.22 11.62 2.16
C GLY A 167 31.57 12.40 1.03
N VAL A 168 32.20 12.30 -0.14
CA VAL A 168 31.80 12.99 -1.36
C VAL A 168 30.93 12.06 -2.20
N CYS A 169 29.84 12.59 -2.76
CA CYS A 169 28.94 11.83 -3.61
C CYS A 169 29.64 11.43 -4.93
N PRO A 170 29.64 10.13 -5.31
CA PRO A 170 30.29 9.66 -6.53
C PRO A 170 29.63 10.15 -7.83
N ALA A 171 28.42 10.72 -7.76
CA ALA A 171 27.67 11.15 -8.93
C ALA A 171 27.74 12.64 -9.23
N CYS A 172 27.85 13.49 -8.21
CA CYS A 172 27.83 14.94 -8.37
C CYS A 172 28.94 15.68 -7.61
N GLY A 173 29.71 15.01 -6.76
CA GLY A 173 30.71 15.67 -5.91
C GLY A 173 30.14 16.41 -4.69
N GLY A 174 28.82 16.34 -4.45
CA GLY A 174 28.16 16.95 -3.29
C GLY A 174 28.40 16.18 -1.98
N GLU A 175 28.02 16.78 -0.85
CA GLU A 175 28.13 16.13 0.46
C GLU A 175 27.10 15.00 0.64
N LEU A 176 27.49 13.93 1.33
CA LEU A 176 26.61 12.80 1.66
C LEU A 176 26.04 12.97 3.07
N GLU A 177 24.72 12.83 3.19
CA GLU A 177 23.96 12.94 4.44
C GLU A 177 23.41 11.60 4.92
N GLU A 178 23.35 11.44 6.25
CA GLU A 178 22.73 10.30 6.90
C GLU A 178 21.29 10.65 7.31
N SER A 179 20.33 9.94 6.73
CA SER A 179 18.92 10.00 7.14
C SER A 179 18.56 8.76 7.99
N PRO A 180 17.44 8.77 8.73
CA PRO A 180 16.99 7.62 9.53
C PRO A 180 16.75 6.34 8.71
N ARG A 181 16.49 6.48 7.41
CA ARG A 181 16.11 5.38 6.51
C ARG A 181 17.15 5.08 5.42
N ALA A 182 18.08 5.98 5.15
CA ALA A 182 19.02 5.87 4.04
C ALA A 182 20.24 6.80 4.22
N TYR A 183 21.29 6.51 3.47
CA TYR A 183 22.44 7.36 3.23
C TYR A 183 22.32 7.91 1.80
N GLY A 184 22.41 9.22 1.60
CA GLY A 184 22.13 9.83 0.30
C GLY A 184 22.91 11.12 0.06
N CYS A 185 22.86 11.64 -1.15
CA CYS A 185 23.45 12.94 -1.45
C CYS A 185 22.56 14.06 -0.94
N ALA A 186 23.11 15.05 -0.22
CA ALA A 186 22.36 16.21 0.25
C ALA A 186 21.75 17.05 -0.89
N ASN A 187 22.39 17.01 -2.07
CA ASN A 187 21.96 17.72 -3.28
C ASN A 187 20.86 17.00 -4.07
N TRP A 188 20.13 16.07 -3.43
CA TRP A 188 19.09 15.28 -4.09
C TRP A 188 17.84 16.10 -4.48
N ARG A 189 17.67 17.30 -3.90
CA ARG A 189 16.56 18.23 -4.16
C ARG A 189 16.96 19.48 -4.96
N ASP A 190 18.17 19.56 -5.51
CA ASP A 190 18.59 20.74 -6.26
C ASP A 190 17.68 21.01 -7.47
N ALA A 191 17.43 22.30 -7.73
CA ALA A 191 16.49 22.80 -8.73
C ALA A 191 16.81 22.35 -10.17
N ASP A 192 18.06 21.99 -10.44
CA ASP A 192 18.56 21.55 -11.76
C ASP A 192 18.43 20.03 -12.01
N GLY A 193 17.64 19.32 -11.19
CA GLY A 193 17.45 17.87 -11.32
C GLY A 193 18.39 17.07 -10.41
N GLY A 194 18.30 17.34 -9.11
CA GLY A 194 19.16 16.85 -8.03
C GLY A 194 19.63 15.39 -8.07
N CYS A 195 20.74 15.15 -7.37
CA CYS A 195 21.49 13.90 -7.38
C CYS A 195 20.74 12.74 -6.68
N ARG A 196 20.33 11.72 -7.43
CA ARG A 196 19.55 10.56 -6.92
C ARG A 196 20.39 9.39 -6.41
N VAL A 197 21.52 9.65 -5.75
CA VAL A 197 22.29 8.59 -5.09
C VAL A 197 21.66 8.30 -3.73
N THR A 198 21.23 7.06 -3.51
CA THR A 198 20.63 6.64 -2.24
C THR A 198 20.96 5.19 -1.93
N VAL A 199 21.48 4.94 -0.73
CA VAL A 199 21.74 3.62 -0.16
C VAL A 199 20.83 3.45 1.05
N TRP A 200 19.93 2.47 1.02
CA TRP A 200 19.00 2.24 2.12
C TRP A 200 19.70 1.62 3.33
N LYS A 201 19.29 2.02 4.55
CA LYS A 201 19.79 1.43 5.80
C LYS A 201 19.37 -0.01 5.99
N ILE A 202 18.34 -0.47 5.28
CA ILE A 202 17.90 -1.87 5.32
C ILE A 202 17.96 -2.43 3.89
N ILE A 203 18.82 -3.41 3.66
CA ILE A 203 18.96 -4.12 2.38
C ILE A 203 18.73 -5.60 2.64
N ALA A 204 17.66 -6.15 2.04
CA ALA A 204 17.28 -7.57 2.17
C ALA A 204 17.25 -8.08 3.63
N GLY A 205 16.71 -7.26 4.55
CA GLY A 205 16.54 -7.60 5.96
C GLY A 205 17.75 -7.32 6.86
N ARG A 206 18.92 -7.02 6.29
CA ARG A 206 20.13 -6.60 7.01
C ARG A 206 20.18 -5.09 7.18
N THR A 207 20.62 -4.63 8.36
CA THR A 207 20.95 -3.22 8.61
C THR A 207 22.35 -2.88 8.10
N VAL A 208 22.46 -1.84 7.26
CA VAL A 208 23.72 -1.34 6.70
C VAL A 208 24.32 -0.33 7.66
N SER A 209 25.54 -0.61 8.13
CA SER A 209 26.29 0.28 9.02
C SER A 209 26.79 1.52 8.26
N ARG A 210 27.19 2.54 9.01
CA ARG A 210 27.70 3.79 8.43
C ARG A 210 29.00 3.59 7.65
N GLU A 211 29.90 2.75 8.15
CA GLU A 211 31.17 2.42 7.48
C GLU A 211 30.93 1.65 6.19
N GLU A 212 30.00 0.69 6.22
CA GLU A 212 29.57 -0.09 5.05
C GLU A 212 28.94 0.81 3.98
N ALA A 213 28.12 1.78 4.39
CA ALA A 213 27.54 2.77 3.49
C ALA A 213 28.61 3.64 2.83
N LYS A 214 29.65 4.04 3.58
CA LYS A 214 30.78 4.81 3.06
C LYS A 214 31.56 4.01 2.00
N GLN A 215 31.82 2.73 2.26
CA GLN A 215 32.48 1.84 1.30
C GLN A 215 31.63 1.64 0.03
N LEU A 216 30.32 1.38 0.19
CA LEU A 216 29.39 1.27 -0.93
C LEU A 216 29.33 2.54 -1.79
N LEU A 217 29.32 3.71 -1.14
CA LEU A 217 29.28 5.01 -1.82
C LEU A 217 30.62 5.37 -2.47
N ALA A 218 31.73 4.81 -1.98
CA ALA A 218 33.03 4.86 -2.65
C ALA A 218 33.12 3.93 -3.87
N GLY A 219 32.10 3.10 -4.11
CA GLY A 219 32.07 2.13 -5.21
C GLY A 219 32.74 0.79 -4.87
N GLU A 220 33.05 0.54 -3.61
CA GLU A 220 33.56 -0.75 -3.16
C GLU A 220 32.40 -1.76 -2.99
N THR A 221 32.64 -3.00 -3.39
CA THR A 221 31.75 -4.12 -3.08
C THR A 221 32.02 -4.56 -1.64
N ILE A 222 31.00 -4.58 -0.80
CA ILE A 222 31.09 -5.03 0.59
C ILE A 222 30.51 -6.43 0.76
N GLY A 223 31.12 -7.28 1.58
CA GLY A 223 30.72 -8.68 1.78
C GLY A 223 31.79 -9.67 1.34
N PRO A 224 31.57 -10.99 1.49
CA PRO A 224 30.28 -11.66 1.64
C PRO A 224 29.71 -11.65 3.05
N PHE A 225 28.40 -11.47 3.14
CA PHE A 225 27.62 -11.40 4.37
C PHE A 225 26.56 -12.49 4.39
N SER A 226 26.44 -13.25 5.49
CA SER A 226 25.58 -14.43 5.64
C SER A 226 24.26 -14.19 6.39
N ASP A 227 23.98 -12.95 6.76
CA ASP A 227 22.86 -12.49 7.59
C ASP A 227 21.71 -11.86 6.79
N PHE A 228 21.70 -12.01 5.46
CA PHE A 228 20.54 -11.61 4.65
C PHE A 228 19.39 -12.57 4.82
N VAL A 229 18.15 -12.08 4.85
CA VAL A 229 16.96 -12.92 4.98
C VAL A 229 16.12 -12.84 3.70
N SER A 230 15.91 -13.98 3.06
CA SER A 230 15.07 -14.08 1.86
C SER A 230 13.60 -13.78 2.16
N ARG A 231 12.80 -13.51 1.12
CA ARG A 231 11.33 -13.34 1.26
C ARG A 231 10.61 -14.56 1.86
N LYS A 232 11.25 -15.74 1.85
CA LYS A 232 10.75 -16.99 2.46
C LYS A 232 11.32 -17.23 3.86
N GLY A 233 12.11 -16.30 4.42
CA GLY A 233 12.66 -16.37 5.77
C GLY A 233 14.00 -17.10 5.92
N SER A 234 14.55 -17.68 4.84
CA SER A 234 15.84 -18.38 4.90
C SER A 234 17.02 -17.39 4.81
N PRO A 235 18.06 -17.54 5.66
CA PRO A 235 19.27 -16.74 5.56
C PRO A 235 20.09 -17.12 4.32
N PHE A 236 20.78 -16.17 3.71
CA PHE A 236 21.67 -16.44 2.56
C PHE A 236 22.90 -15.55 2.57
N THR A 237 23.96 -16.01 1.90
CA THR A 237 25.22 -15.28 1.76
C THR A 237 25.27 -14.48 0.47
N ALA A 238 25.55 -13.18 0.55
CA ALA A 238 25.74 -12.31 -0.60
C ALA A 238 26.71 -11.16 -0.30
N SER A 239 27.19 -10.51 -1.34
CA SER A 239 27.95 -9.26 -1.30
C SER A 239 27.06 -8.14 -1.86
N ILE A 240 27.19 -6.91 -1.37
CA ILE A 240 26.42 -5.76 -1.84
C ILE A 240 27.34 -4.88 -2.69
N ALA A 241 26.85 -4.48 -3.86
CA ALA A 241 27.48 -3.47 -4.71
C ALA A 241 26.48 -2.37 -5.08
N LEU A 242 26.97 -1.14 -5.24
CA LEU A 242 26.17 -0.02 -5.73
C LEU A 242 26.50 0.24 -7.21
N GLU A 243 25.54 0.01 -8.11
CA GLU A 243 25.75 0.14 -9.56
C GLU A 243 24.78 1.13 -10.20
N LYS A 244 25.22 1.76 -11.30
CA LYS A 244 24.39 2.66 -12.11
C LYS A 244 23.74 1.90 -13.27
N ILE A 245 22.43 1.66 -13.18
CA ILE A 245 21.65 0.94 -14.19
C ILE A 245 20.74 1.93 -14.91
N ARG A 246 20.91 2.12 -16.22
CA ARG A 246 20.11 3.05 -17.05
C ARG A 246 20.06 4.48 -16.52
N GLY A 247 21.15 4.94 -15.90
CA GLY A 247 21.24 6.28 -15.32
C GLY A 247 20.84 6.37 -13.84
N GLU A 248 20.27 5.31 -13.26
CA GLU A 248 19.81 5.27 -11.86
C GLU A 248 20.76 4.44 -10.98
N TRP A 249 21.04 4.92 -9.78
CA TRP A 249 21.83 4.18 -8.79
C TRP A 249 20.99 3.12 -8.08
N LYS A 250 21.43 1.86 -8.09
CA LYS A 250 20.72 0.73 -7.47
C LYS A 250 21.70 -0.18 -6.75
N THR A 251 21.31 -0.63 -5.56
CA THR A 251 22.04 -1.65 -4.80
C THR A 251 21.75 -3.03 -5.39
N ARG A 252 22.80 -3.80 -5.67
CA ARG A 252 22.73 -5.17 -6.19
C ARG A 252 23.38 -6.13 -5.20
N LEU A 253 22.76 -7.30 -5.04
CA LEU A 253 23.33 -8.42 -4.31
C LEU A 253 24.08 -9.33 -5.30
N ILE A 254 25.36 -9.54 -5.06
CA ILE A 254 26.26 -10.42 -5.78
C ILE A 254 26.39 -11.70 -4.97
N PHE A 255 26.19 -12.85 -5.58
CA PHE A 255 26.32 -14.14 -4.90
C PHE A 255 27.61 -14.78 -5.39
N ASP A 256 28.61 -14.88 -4.50
CA ASP A 256 29.83 -15.62 -4.80
C ASP A 256 29.49 -17.12 -4.79
N ASN A 257 29.38 -17.69 -5.99
CA ASN A 257 29.12 -19.11 -6.19
C ASN A 257 30.39 -19.93 -5.85
N SER A 258 30.86 -19.86 -4.60
CA SER A 258 32.12 -20.47 -4.16
C SER A 258 32.19 -20.65 -2.63
N SER A 259 31.29 -21.44 -2.03
CA SER A 259 31.60 -22.34 -0.87
C SER A 259 30.33 -23.00 -0.28
N SER A 260 30.21 -24.29 -0.56
CA SER A 260 29.59 -25.39 0.22
C SER A 260 29.30 -25.09 1.72
N GLY A 261 28.18 -25.48 2.34
CA GLY A 261 27.10 -26.45 2.01
C GLY A 261 26.03 -26.48 3.14
N PRO A 262 25.28 -27.58 3.40
CA PRO A 262 25.05 -28.76 2.59
C PRO A 262 23.59 -28.90 2.08
N SER A 263 23.56 -29.55 0.92
CA SER A 263 22.51 -30.26 0.20
C SER A 263 21.32 -30.87 0.95
N GLY A 264 20.17 -30.81 0.27
CA GLY A 264 19.13 -31.83 0.24
C GLY A 264 17.79 -31.22 -0.14
N SER A 265 17.34 -31.17 -1.40
CA SER A 265 17.71 -31.91 -2.60
C SER A 265 17.21 -31.16 -3.84
N SER A 266 18.11 -30.92 -4.81
CA SER A 266 17.74 -30.71 -6.21
C SER A 266 17.21 -32.04 -6.81
N PRO A 267 16.56 -31.97 -7.97
CA PRO A 267 17.22 -32.53 -9.15
C PRO A 267 17.76 -31.43 -10.07
N GLN A 268 19.08 -31.48 -10.31
CA GLN A 268 19.82 -30.75 -11.36
C GLN A 268 19.19 -31.06 -12.73
N GLU A 269 18.88 -30.06 -13.55
CA GLU A 269 19.80 -29.35 -14.47
C GLU A 269 20.55 -30.27 -15.44
N ALA A 270 20.37 -29.99 -16.73
CA ALA A 270 21.40 -29.95 -17.75
C ALA A 270 20.77 -29.28 -19.00
N GLU A 271 21.36 -28.33 -19.70
CA GLU A 271 22.56 -27.53 -19.48
C GLU A 271 22.54 -26.42 -20.54
N ASN A 272 23.13 -25.27 -20.24
CA ASN A 272 23.45 -24.24 -21.22
C ASN A 272 24.68 -24.65 -22.02
N THR A 273 24.77 -24.22 -23.27
CA THR A 273 26.04 -23.77 -23.84
C THR A 273 25.84 -22.38 -24.41
N ALA A 274 26.71 -21.47 -23.99
CA ALA A 274 26.79 -20.09 -24.43
C ALA A 274 27.70 -19.99 -25.65
N GLU A 275 27.36 -19.14 -26.62
CA GLU A 275 28.31 -18.18 -27.21
C GLU A 275 27.60 -17.14 -28.11
N ALA A 276 28.17 -15.94 -28.09
CA ALA A 276 28.08 -14.81 -29.02
C ALA A 276 26.91 -14.71 -30.03
N GLY A 277 26.14 -13.62 -29.93
CA GLY A 277 25.21 -13.19 -30.99
C GLY A 277 24.29 -12.10 -30.50
N GLY A 278 24.14 -11.01 -31.27
CA GLY A 278 23.41 -9.81 -30.89
C GLY A 278 21.98 -10.05 -30.41
N ARG A 279 21.41 -9.05 -29.71
CA ARG A 279 19.96 -8.95 -29.60
C ARG A 279 19.41 -8.54 -30.96
N GLU A 280 19.26 -9.51 -31.83
CA GLU A 280 18.21 -9.47 -32.85
C GLU A 280 16.86 -9.44 -32.15
N GLU A 281 15.99 -8.59 -32.68
CA GLU A 281 14.59 -8.46 -32.34
C GLU A 281 13.90 -9.83 -32.43
N LYS A 282 13.60 -10.47 -31.28
CA LYS A 282 12.71 -11.63 -31.27
C LYS A 282 11.27 -11.14 -31.46
N HIS A 283 10.91 -10.99 -32.72
CA HIS A 283 9.53 -11.01 -33.20
C HIS A 283 8.74 -12.14 -32.52
N GLU A 284 7.80 -11.76 -31.66
CA GLU A 284 6.38 -11.99 -31.91
C GLU A 284 6.02 -13.33 -32.59
N ALA A 285 6.15 -14.44 -31.85
CA ALA A 285 5.56 -15.69 -32.28
C ALA A 285 4.02 -15.57 -32.15
N VAL A 286 3.36 -15.33 -33.28
CA VAL A 286 1.90 -15.43 -33.39
C VAL A 286 1.49 -16.86 -33.06
N LEU A 287 0.74 -17.02 -31.97
CA LEU A 287 0.32 -18.33 -31.47
C LEU A 287 -0.90 -18.88 -32.20
N GLY A 288 -1.71 -17.99 -32.78
CA GLY A 288 -2.91 -18.35 -33.52
C GLY A 288 -3.81 -17.14 -33.74
N VAL A 289 -4.97 -17.39 -34.33
CA VAL A 289 -5.97 -16.38 -34.65
C VAL A 289 -6.95 -16.24 -33.48
N CYS A 290 -7.32 -15.01 -33.15
CA CYS A 290 -8.28 -14.71 -32.10
C CYS A 290 -9.69 -15.13 -32.54
N PRO A 291 -10.40 -15.98 -31.77
CA PRO A 291 -11.77 -16.39 -32.09
C PRO A 291 -12.79 -15.23 -31.95
N ALA A 292 -12.44 -14.15 -31.25
CA ALA A 292 -13.34 -13.02 -31.01
C ALA A 292 -13.31 -11.94 -32.10
N CYS A 293 -12.15 -11.69 -32.71
CA CYS A 293 -11.98 -10.60 -33.70
C CYS A 293 -11.17 -10.98 -34.93
N GLY A 294 -10.61 -12.19 -35.00
CA GLY A 294 -9.73 -12.62 -36.09
C GLY A 294 -8.31 -12.04 -36.05
N GLY A 295 -7.96 -11.22 -35.04
CA GLY A 295 -6.61 -10.67 -34.89
C GLY A 295 -5.60 -11.68 -34.33
N ASP A 296 -4.31 -11.39 -34.46
CA ASP A 296 -3.24 -12.29 -34.02
C ASP A 296 -3.17 -12.40 -32.48
N ILE A 297 -2.99 -13.61 -31.97
CA ILE A 297 -2.68 -13.85 -30.55
C ILE A 297 -1.17 -13.84 -30.34
N ARG A 298 -0.72 -12.95 -29.45
CA ARG A 298 0.69 -12.77 -29.09
C ARG A 298 0.95 -13.18 -27.66
N GLU A 299 2.16 -13.63 -27.42
CA GLU A 299 2.63 -13.97 -26.08
C GLU A 299 3.02 -12.70 -25.30
N SER A 300 2.49 -12.56 -24.09
CA SER A 300 2.92 -11.58 -23.10
C SER A 300 3.42 -12.29 -21.84
N ASP A 301 4.04 -11.55 -20.91
CA ASP A 301 4.57 -12.11 -19.66
C ASP A 301 3.51 -12.83 -18.81
N ARG A 302 2.24 -12.41 -18.90
CA ARG A 302 1.16 -12.90 -18.00
C ARG A 302 0.05 -13.67 -18.72
N ALA A 303 -0.09 -13.49 -20.03
CA ALA A 303 -1.16 -14.09 -20.82
C ALA A 303 -0.80 -14.19 -22.30
N TYR A 304 -1.55 -14.98 -23.04
CA TYR A 304 -1.59 -14.97 -24.51
C TYR A 304 -2.78 -14.10 -24.91
N GLY A 305 -2.52 -12.91 -25.45
CA GLY A 305 -3.53 -11.86 -25.67
C GLY A 305 -3.65 -11.49 -27.14
N CYS A 306 -4.83 -11.00 -27.54
CA CYS A 306 -5.01 -10.46 -28.89
C CYS A 306 -4.17 -9.20 -29.10
N ALA A 307 -3.52 -9.08 -30.25
CA ALA A 307 -2.74 -7.92 -30.66
C ALA A 307 -3.59 -6.63 -30.72
N ASN A 308 -4.88 -6.77 -31.06
CA ASN A 308 -5.82 -5.67 -31.26
C ASN A 308 -6.49 -5.21 -29.94
N TRP A 309 -5.88 -5.48 -28.79
CA TRP A 309 -6.43 -5.14 -27.48
C TRP A 309 -6.44 -3.64 -27.16
N LYS A 310 -5.65 -2.84 -27.90
CA LYS A 310 -5.41 -1.40 -27.68
C LYS A 310 -6.14 -0.48 -28.68
N GLU A 311 -7.02 -1.01 -29.52
CA GLU A 311 -7.73 -0.19 -30.51
C GLU A 311 -8.69 0.81 -29.84
N GLU A 312 -8.74 2.04 -30.37
CA GLU A 312 -9.47 3.19 -29.81
C GLU A 312 -10.99 2.99 -29.80
N ASP A 313 -11.52 2.10 -30.64
CA ASP A 313 -12.96 1.77 -30.75
C ASP A 313 -13.44 0.65 -29.81
N GLY A 314 -12.66 0.32 -28.78
CA GLY A 314 -13.02 -0.72 -27.80
C GLY A 314 -12.39 -2.08 -28.11
N GLY A 315 -11.07 -2.09 -28.29
CA GLY A 315 -10.26 -3.23 -28.72
C GLY A 315 -10.53 -4.60 -28.06
N CYS A 316 -10.06 -5.65 -28.73
CA CYS A 316 -10.37 -7.04 -28.37
C CYS A 316 -9.77 -7.45 -27.02
N ARG A 317 -10.63 -7.73 -26.03
CA ARG A 317 -10.23 -8.13 -24.67
C ARG A 317 -9.94 -9.63 -24.49
N PHE A 318 -9.78 -10.36 -25.58
CA PHE A 318 -9.51 -11.79 -25.53
C PHE A 318 -8.10 -12.05 -24.98
N ALA A 319 -8.02 -12.84 -23.90
CA ALA A 319 -6.77 -13.25 -23.28
C ALA A 319 -6.87 -14.64 -22.62
N ILE A 320 -5.89 -15.50 -22.90
CA ILE A 320 -5.68 -16.79 -22.24
C ILE A 320 -4.58 -16.60 -21.21
N TRP A 321 -4.89 -16.75 -19.92
CA TRP A 321 -3.89 -16.58 -18.86
C TRP A 321 -2.87 -17.72 -18.86
N LYS A 322 -1.59 -17.38 -18.65
CA LYS A 322 -0.52 -18.37 -18.52
C LYS A 322 -0.61 -19.21 -17.24
N MET A 323 -1.47 -18.83 -16.30
CA MET A 323 -1.68 -19.54 -15.03
C MET A 323 -3.17 -19.77 -14.81
N VAL A 324 -3.59 -21.03 -14.82
CA VAL A 324 -4.98 -21.45 -14.59
C VAL A 324 -5.01 -22.45 -13.45
N ALA A 325 -5.73 -22.14 -12.36
CA ALA A 325 -5.77 -22.95 -11.13
C ALA A 325 -4.38 -23.46 -10.65
N ARG A 326 -3.40 -22.54 -10.61
CA ARG A 326 -1.99 -22.77 -10.21
C ARG A 326 -1.17 -23.68 -11.13
N ARG A 327 -1.70 -24.06 -12.29
CA ARG A 327 -0.98 -24.77 -13.34
C ARG A 327 -0.54 -23.80 -14.45
N PRO A 328 0.73 -23.85 -14.90
CA PRO A 328 1.16 -23.08 -16.07
C PRO A 328 0.52 -23.64 -17.34
N VAL A 329 0.06 -22.75 -18.21
CA VAL A 329 -0.45 -23.05 -19.55
C VAL A 329 0.69 -22.74 -20.53
N SER A 330 1.27 -23.79 -21.12
CA SER A 330 2.31 -23.64 -22.14
C SER A 330 1.74 -23.08 -23.44
N ALA A 331 2.64 -22.58 -24.31
CA ALA A 331 2.26 -22.08 -25.62
C ALA A 331 1.52 -23.16 -26.43
N ASP A 332 1.93 -24.42 -26.35
CA ASP A 332 1.29 -25.55 -27.06
C ASP A 332 -0.17 -25.76 -26.63
N ILE A 333 -0.45 -25.69 -25.33
CA ILE A 333 -1.80 -25.79 -24.79
C ILE A 333 -2.65 -24.60 -25.27
N ALA A 334 -2.08 -23.40 -25.31
CA ALA A 334 -2.77 -22.23 -25.83
C ALA A 334 -3.07 -22.35 -27.34
N ARG A 335 -2.12 -22.89 -28.13
CA ARG A 335 -2.36 -23.16 -29.56
C ARG A 335 -3.45 -24.19 -29.77
N GLN A 336 -3.43 -25.28 -29.02
CA GLN A 336 -4.48 -26.30 -29.06
C GLN A 336 -5.83 -25.68 -28.74
N LEU A 337 -5.92 -24.93 -27.63
CA LEU A 337 -7.16 -24.27 -27.22
C LEU A 337 -7.70 -23.30 -28.28
N LEU A 338 -6.83 -22.61 -29.04
CA LEU A 338 -7.21 -21.73 -30.14
C LEU A 338 -7.65 -22.49 -31.41
N GLN A 339 -7.07 -23.66 -31.69
CA GLN A 339 -7.35 -24.45 -32.91
C GLN A 339 -8.59 -25.34 -32.75
N THR A 340 -8.69 -26.06 -31.64
CA THR A 340 -9.75 -27.06 -31.39
C THR A 340 -10.86 -26.53 -30.49
N GLY A 341 -10.68 -25.37 -29.85
CA GLY A 341 -11.64 -24.81 -28.88
C GLY A 341 -11.68 -25.54 -27.54
N HIS A 342 -11.00 -26.69 -27.42
CA HIS A 342 -10.83 -27.47 -26.21
C HIS A 342 -9.41 -28.05 -26.11
N THR A 343 -8.93 -28.33 -24.90
CA THR A 343 -7.70 -29.09 -24.68
C THR A 343 -8.01 -30.56 -24.38
N ASP A 344 -6.98 -31.39 -24.43
CA ASP A 344 -7.03 -32.72 -23.82
C ASP A 344 -7.16 -32.61 -22.29
N GLU A 345 -7.34 -33.76 -21.64
CA GLU A 345 -7.37 -33.81 -20.18
C GLU A 345 -6.01 -33.43 -19.62
N LEU A 346 -5.98 -32.34 -18.85
CA LEU A 346 -4.78 -31.83 -18.21
C LEU A 346 -4.86 -32.14 -16.71
N ASP A 347 -3.86 -32.84 -16.21
CA ASP A 347 -3.66 -33.13 -14.80
C ASP A 347 -2.93 -32.00 -14.06
N GLY A 348 -3.05 -31.97 -12.73
CA GLY A 348 -2.27 -31.07 -11.88
C GLY A 348 -2.88 -29.68 -11.64
N PHE A 349 -4.18 -29.48 -11.88
CA PHE A 349 -4.87 -28.27 -11.40
C PHE A 349 -5.08 -28.33 -9.90
N VAL A 350 -4.90 -27.22 -9.19
CA VAL A 350 -5.08 -27.16 -7.73
C VAL A 350 -6.30 -26.32 -7.38
N SER A 351 -7.27 -26.93 -6.70
CA SER A 351 -8.49 -26.28 -6.26
C SER A 351 -8.21 -25.22 -5.17
N ARG A 352 -9.19 -24.33 -4.92
CA ARG A 352 -9.12 -23.38 -3.80
C ARG A 352 -8.95 -24.07 -2.44
N LYS A 353 -9.37 -25.33 -2.32
CA LYS A 353 -9.24 -26.17 -1.11
C LYS A 353 -7.92 -26.95 -1.05
N GLY A 354 -7.03 -26.78 -2.04
CA GLY A 354 -5.69 -27.39 -2.06
C GLY A 354 -5.64 -28.80 -2.67
N SER A 355 -6.75 -29.36 -3.13
CA SER A 355 -6.78 -30.67 -3.80
C SER A 355 -6.39 -30.55 -5.28
N SER A 356 -5.58 -31.49 -5.77
CA SER A 356 -5.29 -31.61 -7.20
C SER A 356 -6.43 -32.29 -7.95
N PHE A 357 -6.74 -31.84 -9.16
CA PHE A 357 -7.73 -32.45 -10.04
C PHE A 357 -7.29 -32.35 -11.51
N SER A 358 -7.83 -33.24 -12.34
CA SER A 358 -7.68 -33.21 -13.80
C SER A 358 -8.91 -32.58 -14.43
N ALA A 359 -8.73 -31.79 -15.49
CA ALA A 359 -9.83 -31.18 -16.21
C ALA A 359 -9.43 -30.85 -17.65
N ARG A 360 -10.43 -30.72 -18.54
CA ARG A 360 -10.23 -30.14 -19.87
C ARG A 360 -10.48 -28.65 -19.80
N LEU A 361 -9.77 -27.87 -20.60
CA LEU A 361 -10.05 -26.44 -20.78
C LEU A 361 -10.82 -26.27 -22.07
N LYS A 362 -11.91 -25.49 -22.05
CA LYS A 362 -12.66 -25.10 -23.24
C LYS A 362 -12.78 -23.59 -23.37
N LEU A 363 -12.86 -23.11 -24.60
CA LEU A 363 -13.27 -21.74 -24.88
C LEU A 363 -14.80 -21.69 -24.91
N ALA A 364 -15.38 -21.01 -23.94
CA ALA A 364 -16.82 -20.75 -23.91
C ALA A 364 -17.07 -19.31 -24.36
N ASP A 365 -17.96 -19.15 -25.34
CA ASP A 365 -18.52 -17.86 -25.71
C ASP A 365 -19.58 -17.46 -24.68
N SER A 366 -19.38 -16.30 -24.05
CA SER A 366 -20.30 -15.77 -23.04
C SER A 366 -21.16 -14.61 -23.55
N GLY A 367 -21.17 -14.34 -24.86
CA GLY A 367 -21.89 -13.21 -25.48
C GLY A 367 -21.22 -11.85 -25.27
N GLU A 368 -20.44 -11.69 -24.17
CA GLU A 368 -19.54 -10.55 -23.91
C GLU A 368 -18.07 -10.87 -24.25
N GLY A 369 -17.81 -12.03 -24.87
CA GLY A 369 -16.49 -12.49 -25.30
C GLY A 369 -16.17 -13.93 -24.87
N PHE A 370 -15.13 -14.48 -25.48
CA PHE A 370 -14.63 -15.83 -25.19
C PHE A 370 -13.81 -15.88 -23.91
N ARG A 371 -14.08 -16.86 -23.05
CA ARG A 371 -13.33 -17.12 -21.81
C ARG A 371 -12.96 -18.59 -21.69
N VAL A 372 -11.81 -18.85 -21.07
CA VAL A 372 -11.36 -20.21 -20.75
C VAL A 372 -12.16 -20.72 -19.55
N GLN A 373 -12.87 -21.84 -19.74
CA GLN A 373 -13.63 -22.53 -18.68
C GLN A 373 -13.15 -23.97 -18.54
N PHE A 374 -13.33 -24.54 -17.34
CA PHE A 374 -13.13 -25.96 -17.15
C PHE A 374 -14.32 -26.73 -17.71
N ASP A 375 -14.03 -27.79 -18.45
CA ASP A 375 -14.99 -28.81 -18.82
C ASP A 375 -14.69 -30.09 -18.04
N PHE A 376 -15.71 -30.55 -17.31
CA PHE A 376 -15.70 -31.79 -16.53
C PHE A 376 -16.64 -32.84 -17.13
N SER A 377 -17.08 -32.65 -18.38
CA SER A 377 -17.94 -33.62 -19.06
C SER A 377 -17.14 -34.90 -19.32
N ASP A 378 -17.59 -36.01 -18.73
CA ASP A 378 -17.10 -37.39 -18.96
C ASP A 378 -17.29 -37.85 -20.41
#